data_AF-A0A067M856-F1
#
_entry.id   AF-A0A067M856-F1
#
_cell.length_a   1.000
_cell.length_b   1.000
_cell.length_c   1.000
_cell.angle_alpha   90.00
_cell.angle_beta   90.00
_cell.angle_gamma   90.00
#
_symmetry.space_group_name_H-M   'P 1'
#
loop_
_entity.id
_entity.type
_entity.pdbx_description
1 polymer ?
#
loop_
_entity_poly.entity_id
_entity_poly.type
_entity_poly.pdbx_seq_one_letter_code
_entity_poly.pdbx_strand_id
1 'polypeptide(L)'
;MEHRYHSRTLIKTIGQDLYSTEGPRHLMQAILHAIVGHWNLFEAGWLHCDVSIGNVLTMSPELRVSGQKFPWTKGTLCVGMIIDYDHAIKWDDIHMVTTIQKTVTWPFMSCRLVEHWMQKKPTFHHPLDDLESFLWVSLWTLAHLEPE
;
A
#
# COMPACT_ATOMS: atom_id res chain seq x y z
N MET A 1 -4.57 -33.78 -0.75
CA MET A 1 -4.24 -33.35 0.62
C MET A 1 -3.68 -31.94 0.52
N GLU A 2 -4.35 -30.93 1.07
CA GLU A 2 -3.77 -29.57 1.16
C GLU A 2 -2.72 -29.57 2.27
N HIS A 3 -1.46 -29.29 1.91
CA HIS A 3 -0.43 -29.00 2.91
C HIS A 3 -0.59 -27.54 3.34
N ARG A 4 -0.95 -27.30 4.60
CA ARG A 4 -0.94 -25.98 5.22
C ARG A 4 0.31 -25.85 6.08
N TYR A 5 1.10 -24.82 5.83
CA TYR A 5 2.29 -24.48 6.62
C TYR A 5 1.95 -23.31 7.52
N HIS A 6 2.25 -23.43 8.81
CA HIS A 6 2.15 -22.29 9.74
C HIS A 6 3.44 -21.49 9.68
N SER A 7 3.38 -20.23 9.25
CA SER A 7 4.49 -19.28 9.27
C SER A 7 4.21 -18.15 10.26
N ARG A 8 5.28 -17.50 10.74
CA ARG A 8 5.21 -16.27 11.54
C ARG A 8 6.28 -15.31 11.05
N THR A 9 5.89 -14.10 10.70
CA THR A 9 6.80 -13.01 10.33
C THR A 9 6.97 -12.06 11.50
N LEU A 10 8.21 -11.76 11.88
CA LEU A 10 8.53 -10.79 12.93
C LEU A 10 9.08 -9.52 12.27
N ILE A 11 8.42 -8.40 12.52
CA ILE A 11 8.79 -7.09 11.97
C ILE A 11 9.37 -6.25 13.11
N LYS A 12 10.52 -5.62 12.87
CA LYS A 12 11.22 -4.80 13.87
C LYS A 12 10.47 -3.50 14.19
N THR A 13 9.95 -2.85 13.16
CA THR A 13 9.25 -1.57 13.28
C THR A 13 7.81 -1.81 13.69
N ILE A 14 7.38 -1.17 14.78
CA ILE A 14 5.99 -1.16 15.22
C ILE A 14 5.29 0.01 14.52
N GLY A 15 4.21 -0.28 13.82
CA GLY A 15 3.33 0.73 13.25
C GLY A 15 2.07 0.94 14.08
N GLN A 16 1.40 2.04 13.83
CA GLN A 16 0.06 2.34 14.34
C GLN A 16 -0.88 2.61 13.17
N ASP A 17 -2.17 2.44 13.42
CA ASP A 17 -3.20 2.75 12.44
C ASP A 17 -3.11 4.21 11.97
N LEU A 18 -3.45 4.49 10.71
CA LEU A 18 -3.49 5.85 10.17
C LEU A 18 -4.40 6.81 10.94
N TYR A 19 -5.43 6.31 11.63
CA TYR A 19 -6.26 7.12 12.53
C TYR A 19 -5.49 7.67 13.74
N SER A 20 -4.32 7.10 14.08
CA SER A 20 -3.48 7.56 15.20
C SER A 20 -2.58 8.76 14.85
N THR A 21 -2.82 9.38 13.69
CA THR A 21 -2.07 10.55 13.21
C THR A 21 -2.26 11.78 14.09
N GLU A 22 -1.23 12.62 14.20
CA GLU A 22 -1.27 13.90 14.96
C GLU A 22 -1.98 15.04 14.19
N GLY A 23 -2.65 14.70 13.07
CA GLY A 23 -3.38 15.65 12.24
C GLY A 23 -3.14 15.46 10.73
N PRO A 24 -3.77 16.29 9.88
CA PRO A 24 -3.77 16.08 8.42
C PRO A 24 -2.38 16.16 7.79
N ARG A 25 -1.49 17.02 8.31
CA ARG A 25 -0.11 17.13 7.80
C ARG A 25 0.68 15.84 8.06
N HIS A 26 0.60 15.31 9.28
CA HIS A 26 1.26 14.05 9.64
C HIS A 26 0.69 12.91 8.80
N LEU A 27 -0.64 12.84 8.63
CA LEU A 27 -1.30 11.84 7.79
C LEU A 27 -0.73 11.82 6.38
N MET A 28 -0.72 12.99 5.72
CA MET A 28 -0.20 13.09 4.35
C MET A 28 1.28 12.74 4.28
N GLN A 29 2.07 13.10 5.28
CA GLN A 29 3.49 12.73 5.32
C GLN A 29 3.70 11.22 5.49
N ALA A 30 2.89 10.56 6.33
CA ALA A 30 2.93 9.11 6.51
C ALA A 30 2.55 8.38 5.21
N ILE A 31 1.48 8.81 4.55
CA ILE A 31 1.05 8.26 3.24
C ILE A 31 2.13 8.47 2.18
N LEU A 32 2.74 9.65 2.10
CA LEU A 32 3.84 9.91 1.16
C LEU A 32 5.05 9.01 1.42
N HIS A 33 5.43 8.79 2.67
CA HIS A 33 6.51 7.85 3.01
C HIS A 33 6.13 6.39 2.68
N ALA A 34 4.87 5.99 2.87
CA ALA A 34 4.38 4.69 2.45
C ALA A 34 4.42 4.51 0.92
N ILE A 35 4.11 5.56 0.14
CA ILE A 35 4.26 5.58 -1.32
C ILE A 35 5.73 5.43 -1.73
N VAL A 36 6.68 6.03 -0.99
CA VAL A 36 8.12 5.79 -1.22
C VAL A 36 8.49 4.33 -0.93
N GLY A 37 7.91 3.73 0.12
CA GLY A 37 8.06 2.30 0.41
C GLY A 37 7.50 1.42 -0.71
N HIS A 38 6.31 1.73 -1.21
CA HIS A 38 5.70 1.10 -2.38
C HIS A 38 6.56 1.24 -3.64
N TRP A 39 7.16 2.41 -3.86
CA TRP A 39 8.08 2.63 -4.96
C TRP A 39 9.28 1.68 -4.89
N ASN A 40 9.84 1.46 -3.70
CA ASN A 40 10.95 0.53 -3.53
C ASN A 40 10.53 -0.92 -3.84
N LEU A 41 9.29 -1.31 -3.50
CA LEU A 41 8.71 -2.60 -3.88
C LEU A 41 8.59 -2.73 -5.42
N PHE A 42 8.12 -1.67 -6.08
CA PHE A 42 8.00 -1.61 -7.53
C PHE A 42 9.34 -1.72 -8.25
N GLU A 43 10.38 -1.00 -7.81
CA GLU A 43 11.74 -1.13 -8.37
C GLU A 43 12.33 -2.53 -8.16
N ALA A 44 11.90 -3.24 -7.11
CA ALA A 44 12.26 -4.64 -6.89
C ALA A 44 11.46 -5.63 -7.77
N GLY A 45 10.57 -5.13 -8.65
CA GLY A 45 9.79 -5.91 -9.60
C GLY A 45 8.42 -6.36 -9.11
N TRP A 46 7.91 -5.79 -8.01
CA TRP A 46 6.68 -6.24 -7.36
C TRP A 46 5.61 -5.16 -7.30
N LEU A 47 4.35 -5.56 -7.48
CA LEU A 47 3.16 -4.75 -7.16
C LEU A 47 2.62 -5.17 -5.81
N HIS A 48 2.00 -4.25 -5.08
CA HIS A 48 1.44 -4.55 -3.77
C HIS A 48 0.08 -5.25 -3.85
N CYS A 49 -0.79 -4.76 -4.74
CA CYS A 49 -2.11 -5.30 -5.04
C CYS A 49 -3.18 -5.24 -3.94
N ASP A 50 -2.81 -4.98 -2.68
CA ASP A 50 -3.77 -4.77 -1.59
C ASP A 50 -3.42 -3.54 -0.72
N VAL A 51 -3.24 -2.38 -1.37
CA VAL A 51 -3.10 -1.12 -0.63
C VAL A 51 -4.46 -0.78 0.00
N SER A 52 -4.51 -0.72 1.32
CA SER A 52 -5.74 -0.49 2.10
C SER A 52 -5.44 0.28 3.39
N ILE A 53 -6.49 0.73 4.09
CA ILE A 53 -6.33 1.46 5.37
C ILE A 53 -5.57 0.64 6.44
N GLY A 54 -5.72 -0.69 6.44
CA GLY A 54 -5.02 -1.57 7.39
C GLY A 54 -3.56 -1.86 7.04
N ASN A 55 -3.19 -1.61 5.78
CA ASN A 55 -1.87 -1.96 5.24
C ASN A 55 -0.93 -0.74 5.12
N VAL A 56 -1.45 0.47 5.37
CA VAL A 56 -0.66 1.68 5.47
C VAL A 56 -0.65 2.11 6.94
N LEU A 57 0.54 2.28 7.52
CA LEU A 57 0.69 2.54 8.95
C LEU A 57 1.52 3.81 9.18
N THR A 58 1.20 4.51 10.27
CA THR A 58 2.11 5.49 10.87
C THR A 58 3.17 4.78 11.69
N MET A 59 4.30 5.42 11.94
CA MET A 59 5.37 4.87 12.79
C MET A 59 6.13 5.97 13.50
N SER A 60 6.81 5.61 14.59
CA SER A 60 7.71 6.55 15.26
C SER A 60 8.78 7.09 14.30
N PRO A 61 9.07 8.41 14.30
CA PRO A 61 10.03 9.01 13.38
C PRO A 61 11.39 8.29 13.38
N GLU A 62 11.82 7.78 12.23
CA GLU A 62 13.06 7.02 12.08
C GLU A 62 13.83 7.48 10.83
N LEU A 63 15.14 7.67 10.92
CA LEU A 63 16.00 7.89 9.75
C LEU A 63 15.99 6.63 8.88
N ARG A 64 15.51 6.75 7.63
CA ARG A 64 15.56 5.67 6.65
C ARG A 64 16.34 6.07 5.42
N VAL A 65 17.05 5.09 4.86
CA VAL A 65 17.74 5.28 3.59
C VAL A 65 16.69 5.33 2.50
N SER A 66 16.54 6.50 1.89
CA SER A 66 15.75 6.67 0.70
C SER A 66 16.65 6.64 -0.53
N GLY A 67 16.17 6.01 -1.60
CA GLY A 67 16.84 6.01 -2.89
C GLY A 67 16.95 7.42 -3.49
N GLN A 68 17.77 7.57 -4.52
CA GLN A 68 18.00 8.86 -5.19
C GLN A 68 16.73 9.43 -5.87
N LYS A 69 15.71 8.60 -6.07
CA LYS A 69 14.50 8.96 -6.81
C LYS A 69 13.64 10.02 -6.13
N PHE A 70 13.72 10.14 -4.80
CA PHE A 70 12.93 11.10 -4.04
C PHE A 70 13.84 12.03 -3.23
N PRO A 71 14.50 13.04 -3.84
CA PRO A 71 15.46 13.89 -3.13
C PRO A 71 14.90 14.59 -1.88
N TRP A 72 13.59 14.86 -1.86
CA TRP A 72 12.89 15.49 -0.73
C TRP A 72 12.87 14.65 0.55
N THR A 73 13.13 13.34 0.44
CA THR A 73 13.23 12.42 1.60
C THR A 73 14.62 12.43 2.26
N LYS A 74 15.60 13.13 1.66
CA LYS A 74 16.97 13.13 2.18
C LYS A 74 17.04 13.89 3.50
N GLY A 75 17.42 13.18 4.56
CA GLY A 75 17.52 13.74 5.91
C GLY A 75 16.17 13.95 6.61
N THR A 76 15.07 13.48 6.02
CA THR A 76 13.76 13.47 6.69
C THR A 76 13.61 12.22 7.54
N LEU A 77 12.89 12.34 8.65
CA LEU A 77 12.48 11.19 9.43
C LEU A 77 11.28 10.53 8.74
N CYS A 78 11.37 9.24 8.50
CA CYS A 78 10.27 8.44 8.01
C CYS A 78 9.25 8.23 9.12
N VAL A 79 7.99 8.51 8.82
CA VAL A 79 6.85 8.43 9.76
C VAL A 79 5.72 7.55 9.24
N GLY A 80 5.91 6.89 8.08
CA GLY A 80 4.90 6.01 7.51
C GLY A 80 5.51 4.86 6.72
N MET A 81 4.79 3.76 6.67
CA MET A 81 5.20 2.55 5.98
C MET A 81 4.00 1.81 5.40
N ILE A 82 4.26 1.00 4.38
CA ILE A 82 3.31 0.04 3.84
C ILE A 82 3.72 -1.37 4.29
N ILE A 83 2.75 -2.22 4.62
CA ILE A 83 2.92 -3.60 5.10
C ILE A 83 2.00 -4.55 4.32
N ASP A 84 2.08 -5.83 4.65
CA ASP A 84 1.23 -6.90 4.12
C ASP A 84 1.40 -7.15 2.61
N TYR A 85 2.49 -7.86 2.29
CA TYR A 85 2.86 -8.20 0.91
C TYR A 85 2.36 -9.58 0.48
N ASP A 86 1.45 -10.20 1.23
CA ASP A 86 0.98 -11.57 0.93
C ASP A 86 0.20 -11.64 -0.40
N HIS A 87 -0.33 -10.50 -0.85
CA HIS A 87 -0.97 -10.32 -2.16
C HIS A 87 -0.03 -9.78 -3.25
N ALA A 88 1.24 -9.51 -2.93
CA ALA A 88 2.17 -8.93 -3.89
C ALA A 88 2.44 -9.87 -5.06
N ILE A 89 2.43 -9.32 -6.27
CA ILE A 89 2.70 -10.07 -7.50
C ILE A 89 3.88 -9.47 -8.24
N LYS A 90 4.57 -10.30 -9.02
CA LYS A 90 5.60 -9.79 -9.94
C LYS A 90 4.94 -9.00 -11.06
N TRP A 91 5.45 -7.80 -11.32
CA TRP A 91 4.92 -6.90 -12.34
C TRP A 91 5.11 -7.45 -13.77
N ASP A 92 6.16 -8.24 -14.01
CA ASP A 92 6.47 -8.83 -15.31
C ASP A 92 5.86 -10.22 -15.56
N ASP A 93 5.09 -10.75 -14.60
CA ASP A 93 4.48 -12.08 -14.71
C ASP A 93 3.09 -12.03 -15.35
N ILE A 94 3.03 -12.35 -16.65
CA ILE A 94 1.80 -12.38 -17.45
C ILE A 94 0.77 -13.41 -16.97
N HIS A 95 1.16 -14.39 -16.14
CA HIS A 95 0.26 -15.42 -15.64
C HIS A 95 -0.68 -14.91 -14.53
N MET A 96 -0.42 -13.72 -13.97
CA MET A 96 -1.21 -13.13 -12.89
C MET A 96 -2.54 -12.48 -13.34
N VAL A 97 -2.82 -12.46 -14.64
CA VAL A 97 -4.00 -11.82 -15.29
C VAL A 97 -5.37 -12.35 -14.79
N THR A 98 -5.41 -13.47 -14.06
CA THR A 98 -6.65 -14.15 -13.62
C THR A 98 -6.83 -14.26 -12.11
N THR A 99 -5.79 -14.01 -11.30
CA THR A 99 -5.84 -14.24 -9.84
C THR A 99 -6.42 -13.04 -9.06
N ILE A 100 -6.42 -11.86 -9.66
CA ILE A 100 -6.72 -10.56 -9.01
C ILE A 100 -8.18 -10.46 -8.52
N GLN A 101 -9.12 -11.23 -9.06
CA GLN A 101 -10.56 -11.06 -8.79
C GLN A 101 -11.03 -11.48 -7.39
N LYS A 102 -10.21 -12.15 -6.55
CA LYS A 102 -10.71 -12.82 -5.33
C LYS A 102 -10.32 -12.19 -3.99
N THR A 103 -9.41 -11.22 -3.93
CA THR A 103 -8.72 -10.89 -2.66
C THR A 103 -8.47 -9.41 -2.39
N VAL A 104 -9.08 -8.49 -3.13
CA VAL A 104 -8.82 -7.05 -2.93
C VAL A 104 -9.87 -6.42 -2.02
N THR A 105 -9.43 -5.50 -1.17
CA THR A 105 -10.28 -4.68 -0.31
C THR A 105 -11.10 -3.68 -1.15
N TRP A 106 -12.37 -4.00 -1.43
CA TRP A 106 -13.24 -3.29 -2.40
C TRP A 106 -13.23 -1.74 -2.34
N PRO A 107 -13.30 -1.08 -1.16
CA PRO A 107 -13.32 0.38 -1.09
C PRO A 107 -12.05 1.07 -1.61
N PHE A 108 -10.93 0.36 -1.71
CA PHE A 108 -9.65 0.92 -2.13
C PHE A 108 -9.23 0.46 -3.53
N MET A 109 -10.04 -0.35 -4.21
CA MET A 109 -9.74 -0.81 -5.57
C MET A 109 -9.82 0.34 -6.57
N SER A 110 -8.92 0.36 -7.56
CA SER A 110 -8.96 1.37 -8.63
C SER A 110 -10.24 1.25 -9.47
N CYS A 111 -10.73 2.37 -10.00
CA CYS A 111 -11.94 2.42 -10.84
C CYS A 111 -11.83 1.47 -12.03
N ARG A 112 -10.64 1.39 -12.63
CA ARG A 112 -10.33 0.49 -13.75
C ARG A 112 -10.50 -0.98 -13.37
N LEU A 113 -9.97 -1.39 -12.22
CA LEU A 113 -10.10 -2.77 -11.74
C LEU A 113 -11.56 -3.10 -11.41
N VAL A 114 -12.29 -2.18 -10.79
CA VAL A 114 -13.73 -2.34 -10.53
C VAL A 114 -14.50 -2.52 -11.84
N GLU A 115 -14.28 -1.65 -12.83
CA GLU A 115 -14.95 -1.72 -14.12
C GLU A 115 -14.68 -3.06 -14.82
N HIS A 116 -13.41 -3.48 -14.87
CA HIS A 116 -13.03 -4.72 -15.49
C HIS A 116 -13.62 -5.94 -14.76
N TRP A 117 -13.68 -5.91 -13.42
CA TRP A 117 -14.34 -6.93 -12.62
C TRP A 117 -15.83 -7.04 -12.97
N MET A 118 -16.54 -5.90 -13.03
CA MET A 118 -17.96 -5.86 -13.41
C MET A 118 -18.20 -6.44 -14.81
N GLN A 119 -17.28 -6.18 -15.74
CA GLN A 119 -17.34 -6.67 -17.12
C GLN A 119 -16.76 -8.09 -17.30
N LYS A 120 -16.30 -8.73 -16.21
CA LYS A 120 -15.62 -10.04 -16.23
C LYS A 120 -14.45 -10.10 -17.21
N LYS A 121 -13.75 -8.96 -17.39
CA LYS A 121 -12.60 -8.85 -18.27
C LYS A 121 -11.34 -9.39 -17.58
N PRO A 122 -10.52 -10.20 -18.28
CA PRO A 122 -9.19 -10.54 -17.78
C PRO A 122 -8.38 -9.25 -17.62
N THR A 123 -7.72 -9.09 -16.48
CA THR A 123 -7.09 -7.82 -16.11
C THR A 123 -5.80 -8.06 -15.38
N PHE A 124 -4.77 -7.34 -15.78
CA PHE A 124 -3.53 -7.23 -15.03
C PHE A 124 -3.63 -6.06 -14.05
N HIS A 125 -3.01 -6.21 -12.88
CA HIS A 125 -2.80 -5.10 -11.96
C HIS A 125 -1.69 -4.21 -12.52
N HIS A 126 -1.88 -2.91 -12.45
CA HIS A 126 -0.97 -1.90 -12.95
C HIS A 126 -0.44 -1.09 -11.77
N PRO A 127 0.81 -0.58 -11.79
CA PRO A 127 1.35 0.25 -10.71
C PRO A 127 0.46 1.45 -10.35
N LEU A 128 -0.27 1.98 -11.33
CA LEU A 128 -1.21 3.08 -11.13
C LEU A 128 -2.43 2.68 -10.28
N ASP A 129 -2.81 1.39 -10.25
CA ASP A 129 -3.92 0.96 -9.41
C ASP A 129 -3.58 1.06 -7.93
N ASP A 130 -2.36 0.65 -7.53
CA ASP A 130 -1.88 0.81 -6.15
C ASP A 130 -1.80 2.31 -5.77
N LEU A 131 -1.40 3.17 -6.71
CA LEU A 131 -1.40 4.63 -6.49
C LEU A 131 -2.81 5.20 -6.33
N GLU A 132 -3.79 4.70 -7.09
CA GLU A 132 -5.19 5.09 -6.91
C GLU A 132 -5.72 4.61 -5.54
N SER A 133 -5.32 3.42 -5.09
CA SER A 133 -5.63 2.93 -3.75
C SER A 133 -5.11 3.86 -2.64
N PHE A 134 -3.91 4.43 -2.77
CA PHE A 134 -3.41 5.43 -1.82
C PHE A 134 -4.28 6.71 -1.78
N LEU A 135 -4.84 7.13 -2.92
CA LEU A 135 -5.81 8.23 -2.95
C LEU A 135 -7.08 7.86 -2.18
N TRP A 136 -7.61 6.65 -2.38
CA TRP A 136 -8.77 6.17 -1.64
C TRP A 136 -8.51 6.07 -0.14
N VAL A 137 -7.33 5.59 0.29
CA VAL A 137 -6.90 5.58 1.69
C VAL A 137 -6.84 6.99 2.27
N SER A 138 -6.30 7.95 1.50
CA SER A 138 -6.22 9.36 1.93
C SER A 138 -7.61 9.95 2.16
N LEU A 139 -8.52 9.79 1.19
CA LEU A 139 -9.89 10.28 1.28
C LEU A 139 -10.68 9.61 2.41
N TRP A 140 -10.54 8.28 2.53
CA TRP A 140 -11.17 7.51 3.58
C TRP A 140 -10.73 8.00 4.96
N THR A 141 -9.42 8.16 5.18
CA THR A 141 -8.91 8.60 6.48
C THR A 141 -9.36 10.02 6.79
N LEU A 142 -9.27 10.94 5.83
CA LEU A 142 -9.70 12.33 6.01
C LEU A 142 -11.21 12.45 6.31
N ALA A 143 -12.04 11.60 5.71
CA ALA A 143 -13.49 11.60 5.96
C ALA A 143 -13.89 11.07 7.34
N HIS A 144 -13.02 10.29 7.99
CA HIS A 144 -13.27 9.66 9.29
C HIS A 144 -12.41 10.26 10.42
N LEU A 145 -11.54 11.22 10.13
CA LEU A 145 -10.88 12.02 11.16
C LEU A 145 -11.93 12.95 11.78
N GLU A 146 -12.16 12.80 13.09
CA GLU A 146 -13.01 13.73 13.83
C GLU A 146 -12.35 15.13 13.81
N PRO A 147 -13.12 16.20 13.55
CA PRO A 147 -12.60 17.56 13.71
C PRO A 147 -12.27 17.81 15.19
N GLU A 148 -11.07 18.35 15.45
CA GLU A 148 -10.68 18.87 16.76
C GLU A 148 -11.63 19.97 17.26
#